data_AF-A0A2T6ZNC1-F1
#
_entry.id   AF-A0A2T6ZNC1-F1
#
_cell.length_a   1.000
_cell.length_b   1.000
_cell.length_c   1.000
_cell.angle_alpha   90.00
_cell.angle_beta   90.00
_cell.angle_gamma   90.00
#
_symmetry.space_group_name_H-M   'P 1'
#
loop_
_entity.id
_entity.type
_entity.pdbx_description
1 polymer ?
#
loop_
_entity_poly.entity_id
_entity_poly.type
_entity_poly.pdbx_seq_one_letter_code
_entity_poly.pdbx_strand_id
1 'polypeptide(L)'
;MQLKLLLIIITALLSLAATPVRAVPSPLAAPTSLEVLGEDYVSPFDYDVVNALVAAGDYQALKEMYSQFWNNPTAAEYGFCETSQASPLTNDAYGAVDDLNRRDSCCQLNAGQNQCSNLTNRGGASVGFCGEYNTCLRCPYVRDRAYSIAFACAQQGADGVFRSGGRWMLDVAGPGARLILYHN
;
A
#
# COMPACT_ATOMS: atom_id res chain seq x y z
N MET A 1 -57.98 -74.37 -3.41
CA MET A 1 -57.33 -74.95 -4.60
C MET A 1 -56.88 -73.79 -5.47
N GLN A 2 -55.57 -73.56 -5.58
CA GLN A 2 -54.78 -73.73 -6.83
C GLN A 2 -55.12 -72.63 -7.86
N LEU A 3 -54.23 -71.83 -8.45
CA LEU A 3 -52.76 -71.78 -8.51
C LEU A 3 -52.42 -70.57 -9.43
N LYS A 4 -51.21 -70.00 -9.29
CA LYS A 4 -50.53 -69.06 -10.22
C LYS A 4 -51.04 -67.60 -10.14
N LEU A 5 -50.21 -66.59 -9.95
CA LEU A 5 -49.07 -66.27 -10.80
C LEU A 5 -48.05 -65.42 -10.03
N LEU A 6 -46.78 -65.85 -10.11
CA LEU A 6 -45.58 -65.08 -9.77
C LEU A 6 -45.58 -63.74 -10.53
N LEU A 7 -45.36 -62.63 -9.84
CA LEU A 7 -44.59 -61.51 -10.39
C LEU A 7 -43.91 -60.74 -9.25
N ILE A 8 -42.63 -61.06 -9.06
CA ILE A 8 -41.72 -60.40 -8.13
C ILE A 8 -41.24 -59.12 -8.82
N ILE A 9 -41.67 -57.95 -8.34
CA ILE A 9 -41.07 -56.67 -8.71
C ILE A 9 -40.16 -56.26 -7.55
N ILE A 10 -38.88 -56.60 -7.65
CA ILE A 10 -37.82 -56.08 -6.78
C ILE A 10 -37.44 -54.70 -7.34
N THR A 11 -37.94 -53.65 -6.70
CA THR A 11 -37.41 -52.29 -6.87
C THR A 11 -36.08 -52.19 -6.14
N ALA A 12 -34.98 -52.43 -6.86
CA ALA A 12 -33.65 -52.13 -6.38
C ALA A 12 -33.44 -50.60 -6.38
N LEU A 13 -33.43 -49.98 -5.20
CA LEU A 13 -32.89 -48.64 -5.02
C LEU A 13 -31.37 -48.70 -5.27
N LEU A 14 -30.93 -48.31 -6.47
CA LEU A 14 -29.54 -47.90 -6.68
C LEU A 14 -29.35 -46.56 -5.98
N SER A 15 -28.80 -46.60 -4.78
CA SER A 15 -28.21 -45.45 -4.12
C SER A 15 -26.90 -45.11 -4.85
N LEU A 16 -26.89 -43.99 -5.58
CA LEU A 16 -25.65 -43.37 -6.05
C LEU A 16 -24.88 -42.88 -4.81
N ALA A 17 -23.94 -43.69 -4.32
CA ALA A 17 -22.90 -43.21 -3.43
C ALA A 17 -21.91 -42.38 -4.27
N ALA A 18 -22.15 -41.08 -4.34
CA ALA A 18 -21.16 -40.13 -4.84
C ALA A 18 -19.99 -40.10 -3.84
N THR A 19 -18.89 -40.76 -4.18
CA THR A 19 -17.62 -40.58 -3.48
C THR A 19 -17.15 -39.14 -3.70
N PRO A 20 -17.02 -38.29 -2.66
CA PRO A 20 -16.35 -37.02 -2.84
C PRO A 20 -14.87 -37.32 -3.08
N VAL A 21 -14.42 -37.18 -4.33
CA VAL A 21 -13.01 -37.06 -4.63
C VAL A 21 -12.54 -35.81 -3.91
N ARG A 22 -11.82 -36.00 -2.80
CA ARG A 22 -11.13 -34.94 -2.09
C ARG A 22 -10.15 -34.35 -3.10
N ALA A 23 -10.48 -33.18 -3.65
CA ALA A 23 -9.54 -32.38 -4.41
C ALA A 23 -8.37 -32.09 -3.45
N VAL A 24 -7.24 -32.76 -3.68
CA VAL A 24 -5.98 -32.33 -3.09
C VAL A 24 -5.79 -30.90 -3.61
N PRO A 25 -5.71 -29.89 -2.72
CA PRO A 25 -5.37 -28.55 -3.19
C PRO A 25 -4.03 -28.69 -3.88
N SER A 26 -3.98 -28.41 -5.18
CA SER A 26 -2.72 -28.19 -5.86
C SER A 26 -1.92 -27.21 -5.00
N PRO A 27 -0.64 -27.47 -4.69
CA PRO A 27 0.18 -26.43 -4.10
C PRO A 27 0.14 -25.28 -5.10
N LEU A 28 -0.50 -24.18 -4.69
CA LEU A 28 -0.43 -22.91 -5.40
C LEU A 28 1.05 -22.67 -5.63
N ALA A 29 1.48 -22.79 -6.89
CA ALA A 29 2.83 -22.42 -7.27
C ALA A 29 3.05 -21.00 -6.77
N ALA A 30 4.03 -20.82 -5.88
CA ALA A 30 4.41 -19.49 -5.45
C ALA A 30 4.67 -18.65 -6.71
N PRO A 31 4.11 -17.44 -6.84
CA PRO A 31 4.32 -16.61 -8.01
C PRO A 31 5.82 -16.40 -8.20
N THR A 32 6.36 -16.89 -9.32
CA THR A 32 7.79 -16.85 -9.67
C THR A 32 8.23 -15.48 -10.20
N SER A 33 7.29 -14.54 -10.33
CA SER A 33 7.54 -13.14 -10.67
C SER A 33 6.82 -12.23 -9.69
N LEU A 34 7.57 -11.29 -9.14
CA LEU A 34 7.07 -10.19 -8.32
C LEU A 34 6.19 -9.31 -9.20
N GLU A 35 4.86 -9.40 -9.07
CA GLU A 35 3.94 -8.54 -9.81
C GLU A 35 4.12 -7.10 -9.30
N VAL A 36 4.59 -6.21 -10.18
CA VAL A 36 4.77 -4.79 -9.84
C VAL A 36 3.50 -4.06 -10.24
N LEU A 37 2.74 -3.58 -9.25
CA LEU A 37 1.50 -2.87 -9.54
C LEU A 37 1.78 -1.43 -9.97
N GLY A 38 0.96 -0.93 -10.92
CA GLY A 38 1.01 0.44 -11.42
C GLY A 38 2.08 0.69 -12.49
N GLU A 39 2.39 -0.30 -13.34
CA GLU A 39 3.37 -0.14 -14.44
C GLU A 39 3.09 1.05 -15.36
N ASP A 40 1.81 1.39 -15.55
CA ASP A 40 1.32 2.51 -16.36
C ASP A 40 1.15 3.82 -15.59
N TYR A 41 1.57 3.88 -14.32
CA TYR A 41 1.44 5.07 -13.50
C TYR A 41 2.29 6.23 -14.02
N VAL A 42 1.62 7.34 -14.33
CA VAL A 42 2.23 8.63 -14.66
C VAL A 42 2.01 9.58 -13.50
N SER A 43 3.11 10.14 -12.99
CA SER A 43 3.06 11.12 -11.90
C SER A 43 2.37 12.41 -12.36
N PRO A 44 1.42 12.94 -11.58
CA PRO A 44 0.82 14.24 -11.87
C PRO A 44 1.64 15.43 -11.33
N PHE A 45 2.73 15.17 -10.61
CA PHE A 45 3.56 16.21 -10.02
C PHE A 45 4.60 16.72 -11.02
N ASP A 46 4.75 18.04 -11.06
CA ASP A 46 5.89 18.69 -11.70
C ASP A 46 7.00 18.83 -10.66
N TYR A 47 8.02 17.96 -10.76
CA TYR A 47 9.07 17.91 -9.75
C TYR A 47 9.99 19.12 -9.76
N ASP A 48 10.14 19.81 -10.88
CA ASP A 48 10.93 21.03 -10.91
C ASP A 48 10.26 22.12 -10.07
N VAL A 49 8.93 22.23 -10.18
CA VAL A 49 8.14 23.14 -9.35
C VAL A 49 8.12 22.71 -7.88
N VAL A 50 7.91 21.41 -7.59
CA VAL A 50 7.97 20.86 -6.23
C VAL A 50 9.30 21.21 -5.57
N ASN A 51 10.42 20.92 -6.25
CA ASN A 51 11.76 21.13 -5.73
C ASN A 51 12.04 22.62 -5.47
N ALA A 52 11.58 23.50 -6.36
CA ALA A 52 11.72 24.94 -6.19
C ALA A 52 10.95 25.47 -4.97
N LEU A 53 9.69 25.04 -4.78
CA LEU A 53 8.88 25.47 -3.63
C LEU A 53 9.41 24.92 -2.31
N VAL A 54 9.90 23.67 -2.28
CA VAL A 54 10.55 23.10 -1.10
C VAL A 54 11.83 23.86 -0.75
N ALA A 55 12.66 24.18 -1.74
CA ALA A 55 13.88 24.98 -1.53
C ALA A 55 13.56 26.39 -0.99
N ALA A 56 12.42 26.96 -1.40
CA ALA A 56 11.91 28.24 -0.87
C ALA A 56 11.23 28.12 0.51
N GLY A 57 10.95 26.91 0.99
CA GLY A 57 10.16 26.68 2.20
C GLY A 57 8.68 27.03 2.06
N ASP A 58 8.17 27.19 0.82
CA ASP A 58 6.80 27.59 0.54
C ASP A 58 5.87 26.37 0.48
N TYR A 59 5.71 25.73 1.64
CA TYR A 59 4.83 24.56 1.77
C TYR A 59 3.36 24.91 1.58
N GLN A 60 2.96 26.17 1.80
CA GLN A 60 1.58 26.61 1.61
C GLN A 60 1.22 26.66 0.13
N ALA A 61 2.06 27.26 -0.73
CA ALA A 61 1.83 27.26 -2.18
C ALA A 61 1.82 25.83 -2.75
N LEU A 62 2.73 24.99 -2.26
CA LEU A 62 2.77 23.57 -2.66
C LEU A 62 1.48 22.85 -2.26
N LYS A 63 0.92 23.18 -1.08
CA LYS A 63 -0.38 22.64 -0.65
C LYS A 63 -1.53 23.07 -1.51
N GLU A 64 -1.59 24.34 -1.88
CA GLU A 64 -2.66 24.86 -2.71
C GLU A 64 -2.63 24.23 -4.11
N MET A 65 -1.44 24.18 -4.73
CA MET A 65 -1.25 23.69 -6.09
C MET A 65 -1.62 22.21 -6.26
N TYR A 66 -1.28 21.35 -5.29
CA TYR A 66 -1.51 19.91 -5.38
C TYR A 66 -2.68 19.41 -4.52
N SER A 67 -3.44 20.29 -3.88
CA SER A 67 -4.59 19.97 -3.02
C SER A 67 -5.58 19.00 -3.67
N GLN A 68 -5.82 19.11 -4.98
CA GLN A 68 -6.72 18.22 -5.73
C GLN A 68 -6.29 16.75 -5.70
N PHE A 69 -4.99 16.46 -5.59
CA PHE A 69 -4.44 15.10 -5.54
C PHE A 69 -4.47 14.50 -4.13
N TRP A 70 -4.75 15.33 -3.12
CA TRP A 70 -4.80 14.92 -1.72
C TRP A 70 -6.22 14.83 -1.20
N ASN A 71 -7.15 15.57 -1.81
CA ASN A 71 -8.55 15.63 -1.38
C ASN A 71 -9.45 14.60 -2.09
N ASN A 72 -8.91 13.77 -3.00
CA ASN A 72 -9.70 12.74 -3.67
C ASN A 72 -8.86 11.48 -4.05
N PRO A 73 -9.04 10.33 -3.36
CA PRO A 73 -9.86 10.18 -2.15
C PRO A 73 -9.26 11.01 -1.01
N THR A 74 -10.10 11.56 -0.14
CA THR A 74 -9.65 12.53 0.86
C THR A 74 -8.52 11.95 1.71
N ALA A 75 -7.47 12.74 1.96
CA ALA A 75 -6.41 12.41 2.91
C ALA A 75 -6.95 12.11 4.32
N ALA A 76 -8.23 12.35 4.62
CA ALA A 76 -8.89 11.91 5.84
C ALA A 76 -9.35 10.43 5.83
N GLU A 77 -9.57 9.85 4.65
CA GLU A 77 -9.99 8.45 4.45
C GLU A 77 -8.79 7.53 4.25
N TYR A 78 -7.77 8.00 3.53
CA TYR A 78 -6.57 7.24 3.21
C TYR A 78 -5.33 7.72 3.95
N GLY A 79 -5.28 8.99 4.33
CA GLY A 79 -4.16 9.57 5.06
C GLY A 79 -4.44 9.65 6.57
N PHE A 80 -3.37 9.59 7.35
CA PHE A 80 -3.42 10.03 8.74
C PHE A 80 -2.14 10.80 9.01
N CYS A 81 -2.27 12.07 9.36
CA CYS A 81 -1.15 12.91 9.70
C CYS A 81 -0.79 12.74 11.18
N GLU A 82 0.49 12.48 11.42
CA GLU A 82 1.07 12.53 12.75
C GLU A 82 2.15 13.60 12.73
N THR A 83 1.84 14.74 13.34
CA THR A 83 2.76 15.88 13.43
C THR A 83 2.98 16.20 14.91
N SER A 84 3.91 15.46 15.51
CA SER A 84 4.36 15.64 16.89
C SER A 84 5.85 16.01 16.91
N GLN A 85 6.41 16.26 18.10
CA GLN A 85 7.86 16.41 18.25
C GLN A 85 8.65 15.14 17.87
N ALA A 86 7.98 13.99 17.78
CA ALA A 86 8.55 12.73 17.30
C ALA A 86 8.41 12.54 15.78
N SER A 87 7.84 13.50 15.05
CA SER A 87 7.79 13.48 13.60
C SER A 87 9.08 14.07 13.01
N PRO A 88 9.56 13.59 11.85
CA PRO A 88 10.76 14.13 11.25
C PRO A 88 10.54 15.57 10.76
N LEU A 89 11.65 16.29 10.58
CA LEU A 89 11.63 17.60 9.93
C LEU A 89 11.12 17.46 8.49
N THR A 90 10.33 18.43 8.03
CA THR A 90 9.71 18.35 6.69
C THR A 90 10.73 18.30 5.55
N ASN A 91 11.88 18.94 5.70
CA ASN A 91 12.98 18.86 4.72
C ASN A 91 13.61 17.46 4.67
N ASP A 92 13.81 16.82 5.82
CA ASP A 92 14.35 15.45 5.90
C ASP A 92 13.34 14.46 5.32
N ALA A 93 12.06 14.64 5.66
CA ALA A 93 10.94 13.87 5.12
C ALA A 93 10.88 13.95 3.59
N TYR A 94 10.92 15.17 3.04
CA TYR A 94 11.01 15.39 1.60
C TYR A 94 12.21 14.68 1.00
N GLY A 95 13.41 14.85 1.58
CA GLY A 95 14.62 14.27 1.04
C GLY A 95 14.62 12.73 1.08
N ALA A 96 13.97 12.11 2.08
CA ALA A 96 13.80 10.66 2.14
C ALA A 96 12.82 10.16 1.07
N VAL A 97 11.77 10.92 0.76
CA VAL A 97 10.84 10.62 -0.33
C VAL A 97 11.52 10.78 -1.69
N ASP A 98 12.31 11.84 -1.89
CA ASP A 98 13.05 12.09 -3.13
C ASP A 98 14.05 10.97 -3.45
N ASP A 99 14.65 10.35 -2.43
CA ASP A 99 15.57 9.21 -2.62
C ASP A 99 14.90 7.97 -3.24
N LEU A 100 13.55 7.90 -3.25
CA LEU A 100 12.81 6.86 -3.98
C LEU A 100 12.97 6.97 -5.49
N ASN A 101 13.36 8.14 -6.02
CA ASN A 101 13.63 8.36 -7.46
C ASN A 101 14.77 7.49 -7.99
N ARG A 102 15.64 6.96 -7.12
CA ARG A 102 16.78 6.13 -7.51
C ARG A 102 16.41 4.65 -7.71
N ARG A 103 15.12 4.32 -7.67
CA ARG A 103 14.62 2.94 -7.66
C ARG A 103 13.47 2.77 -8.64
N ASP A 104 13.39 1.60 -9.26
CA ASP A 104 12.29 1.24 -10.15
C ASP A 104 11.09 0.66 -9.37
N SER A 105 11.36 -0.19 -8.39
CA SER A 105 10.36 -0.93 -7.61
C SER A 105 10.56 -0.78 -6.11
N CYS A 106 9.46 -0.59 -5.39
CA CYS A 106 9.39 -0.37 -3.96
C CYS A 106 8.60 -1.51 -3.33
N CYS A 107 9.27 -2.33 -2.53
CA CYS A 107 8.78 -3.64 -2.13
C CYS A 107 8.64 -3.79 -0.62
N GLN A 108 7.59 -4.49 -0.23
CA GLN A 108 7.42 -5.02 1.11
C GLN A 108 8.11 -6.40 1.17
N LEU A 109 9.30 -6.43 1.77
CA LEU A 109 10.15 -7.61 1.91
C LEU A 109 10.19 -8.16 3.34
N ASN A 110 9.50 -7.53 4.28
CA ASN A 110 9.40 -8.03 5.65
C ASN A 110 8.25 -9.05 5.74
N ALA A 111 8.60 -10.31 6.01
CA ALA A 111 7.65 -11.44 6.07
C ALA A 111 6.82 -11.49 7.37
N GLY A 112 7.16 -10.68 8.38
CA GLY A 112 6.39 -10.58 9.62
C GLY A 112 5.08 -9.82 9.40
N GLN A 113 3.94 -10.41 9.78
CA GLN A 113 2.66 -9.70 9.72
C GLN A 113 2.74 -8.37 10.50
N ASN A 114 2.28 -7.29 9.88
CA ASN A 114 2.33 -5.90 10.35
C ASN A 114 3.72 -5.21 10.35
N GLN A 115 4.81 -5.91 9.98
CA GLN A 115 6.12 -5.28 9.87
C GLN A 115 6.22 -4.55 8.54
N CYS A 116 6.75 -3.33 8.54
CA CYS A 116 6.92 -2.52 7.33
C CYS A 116 8.36 -2.69 6.82
N SER A 117 8.56 -2.83 5.51
CA SER A 117 9.90 -2.68 4.94
C SER A 117 10.29 -1.22 4.88
N ASN A 118 11.51 -0.93 5.30
CA ASN A 118 12.10 0.37 5.10
C ASN A 118 12.52 0.53 3.64
N LEU A 119 11.98 1.55 2.97
CA LEU A 119 12.28 1.84 1.57
C LEU A 119 13.47 2.79 1.46
N THR A 120 13.48 3.86 2.25
CA THR A 120 14.53 4.90 2.26
C THR A 120 14.69 5.49 3.65
N ASN A 121 15.90 6.02 3.91
CA ASN A 121 16.26 6.77 5.12
C ASN A 121 17.06 7.99 4.73
N ARG A 122 16.73 9.16 5.27
CA ARG A 122 17.53 10.37 5.10
C ARG A 122 17.37 11.30 6.29
N GLY A 123 18.49 11.73 6.86
CA GLY A 123 18.47 12.54 8.08
C GLY A 123 17.66 11.83 9.17
N GLY A 124 16.74 12.57 9.80
CA GLY A 124 15.80 12.03 10.78
C GLY A 124 14.58 11.30 10.20
N ALA A 125 14.44 11.15 8.88
CA ALA A 125 13.22 10.65 8.25
C ALA A 125 13.39 9.27 7.58
N SER A 126 12.32 8.49 7.60
CA SER A 126 12.20 7.18 6.94
C SER A 126 10.88 7.00 6.21
N VAL A 127 10.94 6.39 5.02
CA VAL A 127 9.75 5.92 4.31
C VAL A 127 9.66 4.41 4.44
N GLY A 128 8.51 3.92 4.90
CA GLY A 128 8.24 2.49 5.02
C GLY A 128 7.02 2.07 4.20
N PHE A 129 7.00 0.80 3.78
CA PHE A 129 5.86 0.15 3.16
C PHE A 129 5.43 -1.05 4.00
N CYS A 130 4.21 -1.00 4.52
CA CYS A 130 3.57 -2.08 5.27
C CYS A 130 2.49 -2.72 4.40
N GLY A 131 2.36 -4.04 4.47
CA GLY A 131 1.41 -4.78 3.63
C GLY A 131 1.77 -6.26 3.56
N GLU A 132 1.22 -6.93 2.55
CA GLU A 132 1.51 -8.33 2.26
C GLU A 132 2.97 -8.53 1.82
N TYR A 133 3.57 -9.65 2.24
CA TYR A 133 4.94 -9.99 1.91
C TYR A 133 5.11 -10.18 0.40
N ASN A 134 6.23 -9.69 -0.15
CA ASN A 134 6.56 -9.66 -1.57
C ASN A 134 5.63 -8.80 -2.45
N THR A 135 4.77 -7.96 -1.87
CA THR A 135 4.04 -6.96 -2.66
C THR A 135 4.99 -5.85 -3.10
N CYS A 136 4.94 -5.48 -4.37
CA CYS A 136 5.76 -4.41 -4.93
C CYS A 136 4.94 -3.44 -5.77
N LEU A 137 5.34 -2.17 -5.68
CA LEU A 137 4.77 -1.06 -6.41
C LEU A 137 5.87 -0.37 -7.21
N ARG A 138 5.50 0.29 -8.30
CA ARG A 138 6.41 1.24 -8.97
C ARG A 138 6.81 2.34 -7.98
N CYS A 139 8.11 2.58 -7.81
CA CYS A 139 8.56 3.61 -6.88
C CYS A 139 8.04 5.02 -7.19
N PRO A 140 7.83 5.44 -8.47
CA PRO A 140 7.14 6.69 -8.76
C PRO A 140 5.76 6.79 -8.10
N TYR A 141 4.95 5.73 -8.13
CA TYR A 141 3.66 5.72 -7.44
C TYR A 141 3.81 5.87 -5.92
N VAL A 142 4.74 5.11 -5.33
CA VAL A 142 5.02 5.15 -3.89
C VAL A 142 5.51 6.53 -3.45
N ARG A 143 6.40 7.13 -4.23
CA ARG A 143 6.94 8.47 -4.02
C ARG A 143 5.83 9.51 -3.99
N ASP A 144 4.92 9.48 -4.95
CA ASP A 144 3.84 10.46 -5.06
C ASP A 144 2.90 10.39 -3.84
N ARG A 145 2.60 9.16 -3.37
CA ARG A 145 1.83 8.96 -2.14
C ARG A 145 2.59 9.38 -0.90
N ALA A 146 3.90 9.14 -0.84
CA ALA A 146 4.74 9.58 0.27
C ALA A 146 4.92 11.12 0.29
N TYR A 147 4.93 11.79 -0.86
CA TYR A 147 4.90 13.24 -0.96
C TYR A 147 3.61 13.82 -0.39
N SER A 148 2.47 13.17 -0.65
CA SER A 148 1.21 13.57 -0.01
C SER A 148 1.34 13.55 1.52
N ILE A 149 2.03 12.57 2.11
CA ILE A 149 2.29 12.57 3.56
C ILE A 149 3.24 13.70 3.94
N ALA A 150 4.39 13.83 3.28
CA ALA A 150 5.41 14.82 3.60
C ALA A 150 4.87 16.26 3.59
N PHE A 151 3.96 16.56 2.66
CA PHE A 151 3.47 17.93 2.47
C PHE A 151 2.09 18.18 3.04
N ALA A 152 1.10 17.30 2.84
CA ALA A 152 -0.22 17.50 3.43
C ALA A 152 -0.14 17.50 4.97
N CYS A 153 0.76 16.69 5.53
CA CYS A 153 1.00 16.63 6.97
C CYS A 153 2.07 17.59 7.48
N ALA A 154 2.67 18.42 6.62
CA ALA A 154 3.59 19.46 7.06
C ALA A 154 2.83 20.48 7.92
N GLN A 155 3.13 20.53 9.22
CA GLN A 155 2.58 21.55 10.11
C GLN A 155 3.73 22.18 10.90
N GLN A 156 3.58 23.48 11.15
CA GLN A 156 4.52 24.21 11.96
C GLN A 156 4.20 23.97 13.44
N GLY A 157 5.18 23.47 14.20
CA GLY A 157 5.06 23.33 15.64
C GLY A 157 5.10 24.69 16.34
N ALA A 158 4.83 24.69 17.65
CA ALA A 158 4.95 25.88 18.49
C ALA A 158 6.38 26.43 18.56
N ASP A 159 7.38 25.62 18.21
CA ASP A 159 8.79 25.99 18.06
C ASP A 159 9.12 26.66 16.71
N GLY A 160 8.11 26.87 15.85
CA GLY A 160 8.28 27.46 14.54
C GLY A 160 8.86 26.51 13.50
N VAL A 161 9.03 25.22 13.82
CA VAL A 161 9.66 24.25 12.91
C VAL A 161 8.62 23.38 12.24
N PHE A 162 8.77 23.17 10.93
CA PHE A 162 7.89 22.27 10.17
C PHE A 162 8.28 20.82 10.38
N ARG A 163 7.29 20.00 10.76
CA ARG A 163 7.41 18.55 10.85
C ARG A 163 6.33 17.89 10.01
N SER A 164 6.62 16.69 9.54
CA SER A 164 5.69 15.92 8.74
C SER A 164 5.89 14.43 8.97
N GLY A 165 4.84 13.75 9.43
CA GLY A 165 4.81 12.32 9.56
C GLY A 165 3.39 11.81 9.36
N GLY A 166 3.25 10.49 9.24
CA GLY A 166 1.95 9.88 9.09
C GLY A 166 1.96 8.62 8.26
N ARG A 167 0.78 8.26 7.78
CA ARG A 167 0.54 7.09 6.93
C ARG A 167 -0.41 7.39 5.79
N TRP A 168 -0.29 6.63 4.72
CA TRP A 168 -1.19 6.67 3.56
C TRP A 168 -1.58 5.25 3.14
N MET A 169 -2.87 4.95 3.09
CA MET A 169 -3.39 3.63 2.70
C MET A 169 -3.18 3.37 1.21
N LEU A 170 -2.80 2.14 0.87
CA LEU A 170 -2.48 1.69 -0.47
C LEU A 170 -3.40 0.52 -0.86
N ASP A 171 -4.69 0.78 -1.06
CA ASP A 171 -5.66 -0.29 -1.32
C ASP A 171 -5.32 -1.15 -2.55
N VAL A 172 -4.64 -0.55 -3.54
CA VAL A 172 -4.10 -1.26 -4.72
C VAL A 172 -3.13 -2.38 -4.32
N ALA A 173 -2.42 -2.25 -3.19
CA ALA A 173 -1.45 -3.19 -2.68
C ALA A 173 -2.03 -4.22 -1.69
N GLY A 174 -3.36 -4.30 -1.61
CA GLY A 174 -4.07 -5.26 -0.77
C GLY A 174 -4.59 -4.69 0.56
N PRO A 175 -5.43 -5.45 1.28
CA PRO A 175 -6.07 -4.98 2.51
C PRO A 175 -5.06 -4.58 3.59
N GLY A 176 -5.20 -3.35 4.11
CA GLY A 176 -4.35 -2.85 5.20
C GLY A 176 -2.95 -2.40 4.78
N ALA A 177 -2.63 -2.50 3.49
CA ALA A 177 -1.38 -1.99 2.93
C ALA A 177 -1.32 -0.46 3.05
N ARG A 178 -0.14 0.06 3.40
CA ARG A 178 0.06 1.48 3.66
C ARG A 178 1.52 1.89 3.54
N LEU A 179 1.74 3.13 3.15
CA LEU A 179 3.00 3.82 3.36
C LEU A 179 3.02 4.49 4.71
N ILE A 180 4.21 4.60 5.29
CA ILE A 180 4.46 5.35 6.51
C ILE A 180 5.63 6.28 6.29
N LEU A 181 5.54 7.48 6.85
CA LEU A 181 6.62 8.46 6.95
C LEU A 181 6.83 8.75 8.43
N TYR A 182 7.99 8.39 8.95
CA TYR A 182 8.25 8.36 10.39
C TYR A 182 9.69 8.78 10.70
N HIS A 183 9.93 9.10 11.97
CA HIS A 183 11.27 9.43 12.46
C HIS A 183 12.05 8.15 12.75
N ASN A 184 13.30 8.04 12.26
CA ASN A 184 14.19 6.90 12.57
C ASN A 184 14.90 7.00 13.90
#